data_AF-A0YZB4-F1
#
_entry.id   AF-A0YZB4-F1
#
_cell.length_a   1.000
_cell.length_b   1.000
_cell.length_c   1.000
_cell.angle_alpha   90.00
_cell.angle_beta   90.00
_cell.angle_gamma   90.00
#
_symmetry.space_group_name_H-M   'P 1'
#
loop_
_entity.id
_entity.type
_entity.pdbx_description
1 polymer ?
#
loop_
_entity_poly.entity_id
_entity_poly.type
_entity_poly.pdbx_seq_one_letter_code
_entity_poly.pdbx_strand_id
1 'polypeptide(L)' 'MQNQGRSEALRQTQLEMLNSQQYQHPYFWAAFVLVGDWTAMTD' A
#
# COMPACT_ATOMS: atom_id res chain seq x y z
N MET A 1 16.40 -3.36 5.74
CA MET A 1 15.01 -3.38 5.23
C MET A 1 14.26 -2.34 6.03
N GLN A 2 13.75 -1.28 5.39
CA GLN A 2 13.14 -0.16 6.11
C GLN A 2 11.93 -0.68 6.88
N ASN A 3 11.85 -0.41 8.20
CA ASN A 3 10.70 -0.78 9.04
C ASN A 3 9.51 0.14 8.70
N GLN A 4 8.97 -0.01 7.49
CA GLN A 4 7.80 0.69 7.04
C GLN A 4 6.59 0.05 7.71
N GLY A 5 5.83 0.85 8.47
CA GLY A 5 4.54 0.39 8.98
C GLY A 5 3.63 -0.06 7.83
N ARG A 6 2.67 -0.93 8.13
CA ARG A 6 1.76 -1.55 7.15
C ARG A 6 1.09 -0.52 6.24
N SER A 7 0.80 0.66 6.80
CA SER A 7 0.28 1.85 6.13
C SER A 7 1.18 2.36 5.01
N GLU A 8 2.48 2.49 5.29
CA GLU A 8 3.46 2.99 4.31
C GLU A 8 3.71 1.94 3.24
N ALA A 9 3.76 0.66 3.61
CA ALA A 9 3.90 -0.43 2.66
C ALA A 9 2.74 -0.46 1.65
N LEU A 10 1.48 -0.37 2.12
CA LEU A 10 0.33 -0.31 1.21
C LEU A 10 0.37 0.92 0.31
N ARG A 11 0.75 2.08 0.86
CA ARG A 11 0.86 3.31 0.08
C ARG A 11 1.88 3.17 -1.06
N GLN A 12 3.04 2.58 -0.79
CA GLN A 12 4.06 2.32 -1.82
C GLN A 12 3.52 1.37 -2.90
N THR A 13 2.86 0.28 -2.50
CA THR A 13 2.22 -0.64 -3.47
C THR A 13 1.18 0.04 -4.35
N GLN A 14 0.34 0.91 -3.79
CA GLN A 14 -0.65 1.65 -4.58
C GLN A 14 0.02 2.60 -5.59
N LEU A 15 1.12 3.27 -5.19
CA LEU A 15 1.89 4.13 -6.09
C LEU A 15 2.56 3.32 -7.21
N GLU A 16 3.13 2.16 -6.90
CA GLU A 16 3.70 1.25 -7.91
C GLU A 16 2.64 0.78 -8.91
N MET A 17 1.46 0.39 -8.42
CA MET A 17 0.34 -0.02 -9.28
C MET A 17 -0.15 1.12 -10.17
N LEU A 18 -0.23 2.35 -9.63
CA LEU A 18 -0.62 3.54 -10.40
C LEU A 18 0.37 3.82 -11.54
N ASN A 19 1.67 3.58 -11.32
CA ASN A 19 2.72 3.79 -12.32
C ASN A 19 2.91 2.59 -13.27
N SER A 20 2.17 1.49 -13.08
CA SER A 20 2.22 0.32 -13.95
C SER A 20 1.18 0.42 -15.06
N GLN A 21 1.60 0.23 -16.30
CA GLN A 21 0.70 0.26 -17.46
C GLN A 21 -0.38 -0.82 -17.40
N GLN A 22 -0.09 -1.95 -16.74
CA GLN A 22 -0.99 -3.08 -16.56
C GLN A 22 -1.98 -2.89 -15.40
N TYR A 23 -1.56 -2.21 -14.32
CA TYR A 23 -2.32 -2.16 -13.05
C TYR A 23 -2.80 -0.76 -12.65
N GLN A 24 -2.58 0.27 -13.48
CA GLN A 24 -3.02 1.65 -13.22
C GLN A 24 -4.53 1.78 -13.01
N HIS A 25 -5.33 0.91 -13.61
CA HIS A 25 -6.79 1.00 -13.52
C HIS A 25 -7.25 0.76 -12.07
N PRO A 26 -8.10 1.63 -11.49
CA PRO A 26 -8.50 1.57 -10.07
C PRO A 26 -9.08 0.23 -9.62
N TYR A 27 -9.64 -0.55 -10.55
CA TYR A 27 -10.11 -1.92 -10.32
C TYR A 27 -9.10 -2.80 -9.57
N PHE A 28 -7.80 -2.61 -9.80
CA PHE A 28 -6.75 -3.46 -9.22
C PHE A 28 -6.36 -3.10 -7.79
N TRP A 29 -6.62 -1.88 -7.33
CA TRP A 29 -6.05 -1.39 -6.07
C TRP A 29 -7.04 -0.61 -5.18
N ALA A 30 -8.10 -0.03 -5.73
CA ALA A 30 -9.02 0.84 -5.00
C ALA A 30 -9.88 0.12 -3.94
N ALA A 31 -10.03 -1.20 -4.06
CA ALA A 31 -10.78 -2.01 -3.10
C ALA A 31 -10.00 -2.27 -1.79
N PHE A 32 -8.68 -2.07 -1.79
CA PHE A 32 -7.84 -2.35 -0.63
C PHE A 32 -7.69 -1.11 0.24
N VAL A 33 -8.47 -1.09 1.31
CA VAL A 33 -8.40 -0.07 2.36
C VAL A 33 -7.92 -0.75 3.63
N LEU A 34 -6.90 -0.18 4.26
CA LEU A 34 -6.46 -0.62 5.59
C LEU A 34 -7.47 -0.15 6.64
N VAL A 35 -7.73 -0.99 7.64
CA VAL A 35 -8.57 -0.67 8.80
C VAL A 35 -7.85 -1.22 10.03
N GLY A 36 -7.69 -0.42 11.08
CA GLY A 36 -7.03 -0.83 12.33
C GLY A 36 -5.83 0.05 12.71
N ASP A 37 -4.96 -0.43 13.60
CA ASP A 37 -3.76 0.31 14.04
C ASP A 37 -2.72 0.37 12.92
N TRP A 38 -2.18 1.58 12.72
CA TRP A 38 -1.39 2.04 11.59
C TRP A 38 0.11 2.10 11.87
N THR A 39 0.49 1.80 13.11
CA THR A 39 1.87 1.93 13.60
C THR A 39 2.81 0.90 12.96
N ALA A 40 4.09 1.27 12.89
CA ALA A 40 5.12 0.30 12.52
C ALA A 40 5.04 -0.91 13.46
N MET A 41 5.39 -2.09 12.96
CA MET A 41 5.65 -3.22 13.86
C MET A 41 6.90 -2.85 14.66
N THR A 42 6.68 -2.17 15.78
CA THR A 42 7.67 -2.01 16.84
C THR A 42 7.67 -3.32 17.60
N ASP A 43 8.82 -4.01 17.60
CA ASP A 43 9.09 -5.08 18.56
C ASP A 43 8.89 -4.60 20.00
#